data_AF-A0A0Q6FQN8-F1
#
_entry.id   AF-A0A0Q6FQN8-F1
#
_cell.length_a   1.000
_cell.length_b   1.000
_cell.length_c   1.000
_cell.angle_alpha   90.00
_cell.angle_beta   90.00
_cell.angle_gamma   90.00
#
_symmetry.space_group_name_H-M   'P 1'
#
loop_
_entity.id
_entity.type
_entity.pdbx_description
1 polymer ?
#
loop_
_entity_poly.entity_id
_entity_poly.type
_entity_poly.pdbx_seq_one_letter_code
_entity_poly.pdbx_strand_id
1 'polypeptide(L)' 'MNSDNKPVTQVTIEKRRNGRWSFVIKRGTVVYPAQGQFTSQLEAHAAGQVALKALENGR' A
#
# COMPACT_ATOMS: atom_id res chain seq x y z
N MET A 1 10.22 -27.97 6.11
CA MET A 1 10.57 -26.58 5.78
C MET A 1 9.26 -25.85 5.53
N ASN A 2 8.70 -25.17 6.52
CA ASN A 2 7.43 -24.48 6.37
C ASN A 2 7.69 -23.13 5.71
N SER A 3 7.42 -23.06 4.42
CA SER A 3 7.41 -21.78 3.71
C SER A 3 6.30 -20.92 4.32
N ASP A 4 6.70 -19.93 5.11
CA ASP A 4 5.92 -18.73 5.45
C ASP A 4 5.44 -18.10 4.14
N ASN A 5 4.39 -18.66 3.55
CA ASN A 5 3.78 -18.23 2.31
C ASN A 5 2.91 -16.99 2.57
N LYS A 6 3.47 -16.00 3.28
CA LYS A 6 2.84 -14.69 3.44
C LYS A 6 2.74 -14.12 2.03
N PRO A 7 1.54 -13.75 1.57
CA PRO A 7 1.40 -13.15 0.26
C PRO A 7 2.31 -11.92 0.22
N VAL A 8 3.15 -11.81 -0.82
CA VAL A 8 4.01 -10.64 -1.04
C VAL A 8 3.09 -9.43 -1.00
N THR A 9 3.25 -8.61 0.04
CA THR A 9 2.42 -7.43 0.24
C THR A 9 3.30 -6.19 0.07
N GLN A 10 3.07 -5.42 -0.99
CA GLN A 10 3.90 -4.29 -1.39
C GLN A 10 3.06 -3.02 -1.46
N VAL A 11 3.63 -1.93 -0.94
CA VAL A 11 3.09 -0.58 -1.09
C VAL A 11 3.83 0.12 -2.22
N THR A 12 3.09 0.70 -3.17
CA THR A 12 3.63 1.53 -4.24
C THR A 12 3.05 2.93 -4.13
N ILE A 13 3.87 3.95 -4.35
CA ILE A 13 3.46 5.35 -4.27
C ILE A 13 3.34 5.92 -5.68
N GLU A 14 2.21 6.54 -5.97
CA GLU A 14 1.89 7.07 -7.29
C GLU A 14 1.49 8.53 -7.19
N LYS A 15 2.00 9.34 -8.13
CA LYS A 15 1.60 10.73 -8.29
C LYS A 15 0.40 10.81 -9.23
N ARG A 16 -0.68 11.43 -8.78
CA ARG A 16 -1.91 11.60 -9.54
C ARG A 16 -1.82 12.82 -10.46
N ARG A 17 -2.69 12.86 -11.48
CA ARG A 17 -2.79 14.00 -12.43
C ARG A 17 -3.07 15.34 -11.76
N ASN A 18 -3.71 15.33 -10.60
CA ASN A 18 -3.97 16.54 -9.81
C ASN A 18 -2.77 16.98 -8.94
N GLY A 19 -1.59 16.39 -9.12
CA GLY A 19 -0.38 16.72 -8.37
C GLY A 19 -0.30 16.11 -6.97
N ARG A 20 -1.36 15.45 -6.50
CA ARG A 20 -1.42 14.79 -5.19
C ARG A 20 -0.84 13.38 -5.27
N TRP A 21 -0.50 12.82 -4.12
CA TRP A 21 0.08 11.51 -3.98
C TRP A 21 -0.95 10.51 -3.46
N SER A 22 -0.83 9.25 -3.89
CA SER A 22 -1.65 8.14 -3.40
C SER A 22 -0.80 6.89 -3.25
N PHE A 23 -1.25 5.94 -2.44
CA PHE A 23 -0.60 4.64 -2.32
C PHE A 23 -1.48 3.53 -2.89
N VAL A 24 -0.84 2.49 -3.41
CA VAL A 24 -1.45 1.26 -3.94
C VAL A 24 -0.88 0.09 -3.16
N ILE A 25 -1.74 -0.80 -2.68
CA ILE A 25 -1.32 -2.03 -2.02
C ILE A 25 -1.51 -3.18 -3.00
N LYS A 26 -0.48 -4.01 -3.17
CA LYS A 26 -0.53 -5.27 -3.91
C LYS A 26 -0.34 -6.40 -2.93
N ARG A 27 -1.23 -7.41 -2.94
CA ARG A 27 -1.18 -8.60 -2.09
C ARG A 27 -1.33 -9.84 -2.97
N GLY A 28 -0.20 -10.48 -3.32
CA GLY A 28 -0.18 -11.55 -4.32
C GLY A 28 -0.76 -11.07 -5.65
N THR A 29 -1.81 -11.74 -6.15
CA THR A 29 -2.52 -11.36 -7.39
C THR A 29 -3.55 -10.25 -7.21
N VAL A 30 -3.87 -9.86 -5.96
CA VAL A 30 -4.86 -8.83 -5.67
C VAL A 30 -4.19 -7.46 -5.65
N VAL A 31 -4.64 -6.55 -6.51
CA VAL A 31 -4.23 -5.14 -6.50
C VAL A 31 -5.38 -4.32 -5.93
N TYR A 32 -5.14 -3.67 -4.80
CA TYR A 32 -6.11 -2.75 -4.21
C TYR A 32 -6.09 -1.42 -4.97
N PRO A 33 -7.25 -0.75 -5.14
CA PRO A 33 -7.31 0.54 -5.81
C PRO A 33 -6.45 1.58 -5.08
N ALA A 34 -5.93 2.57 -5.82
CA ALA A 34 -5.12 3.63 -5.25
C ALA A 34 -5.92 4.43 -4.19
N GLN A 35 -5.39 4.50 -2.98
CA GLN A 35 -6.03 5.15 -1.83
C GLN A 35 -5.35 6.48 -1.47
N GLY A 36 -6.18 7.40 -0.98
CA GLY A 36 -5.77 8.70 -0.46
C GLY A 36 -5.42 9.76 -1.50
N GLN A 37 -5.28 10.99 -1.02
CA GLN A 37 -4.91 12.17 -1.79
C GLN A 37 -4.01 13.08 -0.93
N PHE A 38 -2.75 12.70 -0.81
CA PHE A 38 -1.77 13.33 0.05
C PHE A 38 -1.05 14.47 -0.66
N THR A 39 -0.63 15.48 0.09
CA THR A 39 0.11 16.62 -0.46
C THR A 39 1.59 16.29 -0.66
N SER A 40 2.10 15.30 0.08
CA SER A 40 3.49 14.85 -0.01
C SER A 40 3.62 13.33 -0.24
N GLN A 41 4.72 12.94 -0.88
CA GLN A 41 5.07 11.54 -1.08
C GLN A 41 5.30 10.82 0.25
N LEU A 42 5.86 11.53 1.25
CA LEU A 42 6.14 11.00 2.58
C LEU A 42 4.85 10.63 3.32
N GLU A 43 3.83 11.51 3.28
CA GLU A 43 2.51 11.22 3.85
C GLU A 43 1.87 10.00 3.19
N ALA A 44 1.90 9.92 1.85
CA ALA A 44 1.38 8.77 1.13
C ALA A 44 2.09 7.48 1.50
N HIS A 45 3.41 7.53 1.69
CA HIS A 45 4.20 6.39 2.12
C HIS A 45 3.86 5.96 3.53
N ALA A 46 3.82 6.89 4.50
CA ALA A 46 3.46 6.60 5.87
C ALA A 46 2.05 5.99 5.97
N ALA A 47 1.06 6.58 5.29
CA ALA A 47 -0.31 6.07 5.23
C ALA A 47 -0.37 4.67 4.59
N GLY A 48 0.38 4.44 3.52
CA GLY A 48 0.46 3.14 2.86
C GLY A 48 1.06 2.05 3.75
N GLN A 49 2.10 2.37 4.53
CA GLN A 49 2.70 1.42 5.49
C GLN A 49 1.75 1.10 6.65
N VAL A 50 0.99 2.08 7.14
CA VAL A 50 -0.04 1.84 8.16
C VAL A 50 -1.15 0.93 7.62
N ALA A 51 -1.63 1.21 6.40
CA ALA A 51 -2.64 0.39 5.75
C ALA A 51 -2.14 -1.04 5.46
N LEU A 52 -0.89 -1.18 5.07
CA LEU A 52 -0.21 -2.48 4.91
C LEU A 52 -0.26 -3.28 6.22
N LYS A 53 0.20 -2.67 7.32
CA LYS A 53 0.24 -3.32 8.63
C LYS A 53 -1.17 -3.69 9.13
N ALA A 54 -2.18 -2.86 8.86
CA ALA A 54 -3.57 -3.17 9.20
C ALA A 54 -4.09 -4.41 8.43
N LEU A 55 -3.73 -4.55 7.15
CA LEU A 55 -4.09 -5.72 6.34
C LEU A 55 -3.35 -7.00 6.77
N GLU A 56 -2.14 -6.86 7.30
CA GLU A 56 -1.37 -8.00 7.85
C GLU A 56 -1.91 -8.46 9.20
N ASN A 57 -2.33 -7.52 10.06
CA ASN A 57 -2.83 -7.79 11.42
C ASN A 57 -4.29 -8.23 11.46
N GLY A 58 -5.10 -7.98 10.42
CA GLY A 58 -6.48 -8.44 10.31
C GLY A 58 -6.63 -9.94 9.94
N ARG A 59 -5.60 -10.75 10.19
CA ARG A 59 -5.63 -12.22 10.08
C ARG A 59 -5.99 -12.85 11.42
#